data_AF-A0A3C0SRB8-F1
#
_entry.id   AF-A0A3C0SRB8-F1
#
_cell.length_a   1.000
_cell.length_b   1.000
_cell.length_c   1.000
_cell.angle_alpha   90.00
_cell.angle_beta   90.00
_cell.angle_gamma   90.00
#
_symmetry.space_group_name_H-M   'P 1'
#
loop_
_entity.id
_entity.type
_entity.pdbx_description
1 polymer ?
#
loop_
_entity_poly.entity_id
_entity_poly.type
_entity_poly.pdbx_seq_one_letter_code
_entity_poly.pdbx_strand_id
1 'polypeptide(L)'
;MKHVNASYKTVYNCVETLIAKNILAYDVNLNSWILVDMENMTRAKSNDSTDVDSLYKLTGYTHIRNFFFTHEFGTMKAREKRLIIYMTQLTDSKASNFHEDFSMNLLKPGSSWLKVLKTKCKYYAKYTIEKMLYKYNHIFKDNSQNLRAEDLSPNQNKRFKFSFSCSSITDKRDLENQVIDLVINNNKSEYNLIINKINFADVTLSKKLIMHLIRAISNLKEWFLKERVVQIIINKYRAIQVHKSRENIKSLPAYAAAVVKSVIEEYNNFKANITSKSIANYEVGEYFAKHTESAMDDLLTLTKSNLSLF
;
A
#
# COMPACT_ATOMS: atom_id res chain seq x y z
N MET A 1 19.14 13.59 -17.44
CA MET A 1 18.05 12.64 -17.12
C MET A 1 18.51 11.74 -15.99
N LYS A 2 18.05 11.96 -14.75
CA LYS A 2 18.53 11.24 -13.56
C LYS A 2 17.82 9.91 -13.29
N HIS A 3 16.67 9.65 -13.92
CA HIS A 3 15.77 8.54 -13.50
C HIS A 3 15.46 7.50 -14.58
N VAL A 4 15.69 7.80 -15.87
CA VAL A 4 15.45 6.86 -16.98
C VAL A 4 16.62 6.95 -17.95
N ASN A 5 17.24 5.81 -18.25
CA ASN A 5 18.31 5.71 -19.24
C ASN A 5 17.72 5.68 -20.66
N ALA A 6 17.21 6.83 -21.12
CA ALA A 6 16.64 7.03 -22.44
C ALA A 6 17.05 8.39 -23.00
N SER A 7 16.94 8.59 -24.32
CA SER A 7 17.18 9.89 -24.93
C SER A 7 15.98 10.82 -24.74
N TYR A 8 16.21 12.14 -24.74
CA TYR A 8 15.14 13.14 -24.72
C TYR A 8 14.09 12.91 -25.79
N LYS A 9 14.53 12.69 -27.03
CA LYS A 9 13.64 12.42 -28.16
C LYS A 9 12.77 11.19 -27.93
N THR A 10 13.32 10.14 -27.31
CA THR A 10 12.56 8.93 -26.99
C THR A 10 11.49 9.20 -25.95
N VAL A 11 11.83 9.92 -24.87
CA VAL A 11 10.87 10.27 -23.81
C VAL A 11 9.75 11.15 -24.37
N TYR A 12 10.11 12.18 -25.16
CA TYR A 12 9.15 13.07 -25.81
C TYR A 12 8.17 12.31 -26.70
N ASN A 13 8.67 11.46 -27.61
CA ASN A 13 7.81 10.66 -28.49
C ASN A 13 6.89 9.71 -27.69
N CYS A 14 7.37 9.16 -26.57
CA CYS A 14 6.53 8.34 -25.70
C CYS A 14 5.42 9.17 -25.05
N VAL A 15 5.72 10.36 -24.54
CA VAL A 15 4.73 11.28 -23.96
C VAL A 15 3.68 11.66 -25.00
N GLU A 16 4.09 12.07 -26.22
CA GLU A 16 3.15 12.37 -27.30
C GLU A 16 2.26 11.18 -27.65
N THR A 17 2.82 9.97 -27.68
CA THR A 17 2.04 8.76 -27.96
C THR A 17 1.03 8.47 -26.84
N LEU A 18 1.38 8.73 -25.57
CA LEU A 18 0.48 8.55 -24.44
C LEU A 18 -0.66 9.57 -24.45
N ILE A 19 -0.36 10.82 -24.83
CA ILE A 19 -1.36 11.87 -25.03
C ILE A 19 -2.29 11.51 -26.18
N ALA A 20 -1.74 11.10 -27.33
CA ALA A 20 -2.53 10.68 -28.50
C ALA A 20 -3.42 9.46 -28.22
N LYS A 21 -3.05 8.64 -27.24
CA LYS A 21 -3.85 7.48 -26.77
C LYS A 21 -4.85 7.84 -25.69
N ASN A 22 -4.95 9.12 -25.30
CA ASN A 22 -5.77 9.59 -24.20
C ASN A 22 -5.47 8.88 -22.86
N ILE A 23 -4.20 8.53 -22.62
CA ILE A 23 -3.75 7.91 -21.36
C ILE A 23 -3.18 8.96 -20.41
N LEU A 24 -2.56 10.01 -20.95
CA LEU A 24 -1.90 11.06 -20.19
C LEU A 24 -2.45 12.42 -20.62
N ALA A 25 -2.81 13.26 -19.66
CA ALA A 25 -3.24 14.64 -19.88
C ALA A 25 -2.47 15.59 -18.97
N TYR A 26 -2.31 16.84 -19.41
CA TYR A 26 -1.72 17.88 -18.58
C TYR A 26 -2.83 18.63 -17.84
N ASP A 27 -2.78 18.62 -16.50
CA ASP A 27 -3.66 19.43 -15.68
C ASP A 27 -2.99 20.78 -15.42
N VAL A 28 -3.59 21.84 -15.97
CA VAL A 28 -3.08 23.22 -15.83
C VAL A 28 -3.22 23.73 -14.40
N ASN A 29 -4.24 23.29 -13.66
CA ASN A 29 -4.51 23.76 -12.30
C ASN A 29 -3.50 23.17 -11.30
N LEU A 30 -3.16 21.90 -11.49
CA LEU A 30 -2.16 21.21 -10.67
C LEU A 30 -0.74 21.37 -11.20
N ASN A 31 -0.58 22.00 -12.38
CA ASN A 31 0.67 22.13 -13.11
C ASN A 31 1.43 20.80 -13.21
N SER A 32 0.69 19.71 -13.53
CA SER A 32 1.20 18.34 -13.46
C SER A 32 0.57 17.43 -14.50
N TRP A 33 1.26 16.34 -14.83
CA TRP A 33 0.72 15.30 -15.70
C TRP A 33 -0.16 14.34 -14.91
N ILE A 34 -1.38 14.14 -15.38
CA ILE A 34 -2.36 13.22 -14.81
C ILE A 34 -2.61 12.03 -15.75
N LEU A 35 -2.85 10.86 -15.17
CA LEU A 35 -3.31 9.69 -15.91
C LEU A 35 -4.83 9.77 -16.04
N VAL A 36 -5.33 9.72 -17.26
CA VAL A 36 -6.76 9.86 -17.58
C VAL A 36 -7.49 8.57 -17.20
N ASP A 37 -8.68 8.70 -16.60
CA ASP A 37 -9.59 7.58 -16.32
C ASP A 37 -8.98 6.43 -15.47
N MET A 38 -8.05 6.74 -14.56
CA MET A 38 -7.43 5.74 -13.66
C MET A 38 -8.47 4.95 -12.85
N GLU A 39 -9.56 5.61 -12.46
CA GLU A 39 -10.70 5.02 -11.75
C GLU A 39 -11.47 3.98 -12.58
N ASN A 40 -11.37 4.06 -13.91
CA ASN A 40 -11.98 3.12 -14.84
C ASN A 40 -11.06 1.93 -15.16
N MET A 41 -9.74 2.05 -14.91
CA MET A 41 -8.79 0.96 -15.16
C MET A 41 -9.08 -0.30 -14.33
N THR A 42 -9.63 -0.15 -13.12
CA THR A 42 -9.98 -1.29 -12.24
C THR A 42 -11.37 -1.88 -12.50
N ARG A 43 -12.20 -1.21 -13.33
CA ARG A 43 -13.58 -1.65 -13.56
C ARG A 43 -13.59 -2.88 -14.46
N ALA A 44 -14.31 -3.92 -14.04
CA ALA A 44 -14.52 -5.10 -14.86
C ALA A 44 -15.34 -4.71 -16.10
N LYS A 45 -15.02 -5.28 -17.26
CA LYS A 45 -15.87 -5.17 -18.44
C LYS A 45 -17.20 -5.87 -18.13
N SER A 46 -18.21 -5.12 -17.72
CA SER A 46 -19.58 -5.64 -17.59
C SER A 46 -20.16 -5.78 -18.99
N ASN A 47 -20.88 -6.88 -19.24
CA ASN A 47 -21.53 -7.11 -20.53
C ASN A 47 -22.77 -6.22 -20.74
N ASP A 48 -23.18 -5.44 -19.73
CA ASP A 48 -24.43 -4.67 -19.70
C ASP A 48 -24.26 -3.18 -20.03
N SER A 49 -23.08 -2.71 -20.44
CA SER A 49 -22.93 -1.33 -20.87
C SER A 49 -23.47 -1.19 -22.31
N THR A 50 -24.72 -0.74 -22.45
CA THR A 50 -25.37 -0.44 -23.74
C THR A 50 -24.78 0.78 -24.45
N ASP A 51 -23.86 1.49 -23.80
CA ASP A 51 -23.30 2.74 -24.28
C ASP A 51 -21.95 2.49 -24.97
N VAL A 52 -21.93 2.62 -26.30
CA VAL A 52 -20.78 2.28 -27.16
C VAL A 52 -19.53 3.07 -26.77
N ASP A 53 -19.69 4.30 -26.27
CA ASP A 53 -18.59 5.16 -25.81
C ASP A 53 -18.00 4.71 -24.47
N SER A 54 -18.76 4.03 -23.62
CA SER A 54 -18.28 3.49 -22.34
C SER A 54 -17.42 2.24 -22.51
N LEU A 55 -17.62 1.48 -23.60
CA LEU A 55 -16.89 0.27 -23.94
C LEU A 55 -15.42 0.56 -24.31
N TYR A 56 -15.14 1.73 -24.90
CA TYR A 56 -13.79 2.19 -25.23
C TYR A 56 -13.01 2.74 -24.03
N LYS A 57 -13.71 3.14 -22.96
CA LYS A 57 -13.11 3.67 -21.71
C LYS A 57 -12.66 2.59 -20.73
N LEU A 58 -13.08 1.33 -20.94
CA LEU A 58 -12.73 0.20 -20.09
C LEU A 58 -11.39 -0.41 -20.52
N THR A 59 -10.31 0.32 -20.23
CA THR A 59 -8.94 -0.17 -20.40
C THR A 59 -8.62 -1.10 -19.23
N GLY A 60 -8.72 -2.41 -19.43
CA GLY A 60 -8.52 -3.39 -18.36
C GLY A 60 -7.22 -3.17 -17.57
N TYR A 61 -7.30 -3.38 -16.25
CA TYR A 61 -6.20 -3.22 -15.31
C TYR A 61 -4.96 -4.01 -15.72
N THR A 62 -3.84 -3.32 -15.94
CA THR A 62 -2.50 -3.95 -15.98
C THR A 62 -1.73 -3.43 -14.78
N HIS A 63 -1.30 -4.33 -13.92
CA HIS A 63 -0.52 -3.99 -12.75
C HIS A 63 0.90 -3.58 -13.17
N ILE A 64 1.27 -2.33 -12.89
CA ILE A 64 2.62 -1.83 -13.14
C ILE A 64 3.54 -2.40 -12.06
N ARG A 65 4.36 -3.38 -12.43
CA ARG A 65 5.28 -4.07 -11.52
C ARG A 65 6.55 -3.26 -11.31
N ASN A 66 7.10 -3.32 -10.10
CA ASN A 66 8.40 -2.71 -9.75
C ASN A 66 9.55 -3.19 -10.64
N PHE A 67 9.45 -4.42 -11.14
CA PHE A 67 10.40 -4.98 -12.09
C PHE A 67 10.66 -4.04 -13.28
N PHE A 68 9.67 -3.28 -13.76
CA PHE A 68 9.84 -2.33 -14.87
C PHE A 68 10.75 -1.14 -14.55
N PHE A 69 10.99 -0.86 -13.27
CA PHE A 69 11.85 0.24 -12.82
C PHE A 69 13.26 -0.25 -12.40
N THR A 70 13.55 -1.54 -12.55
CA THR A 70 14.86 -2.12 -12.25
C THR A 70 15.88 -1.80 -13.34
N HIS A 71 17.17 -1.76 -12.96
CA HIS A 71 18.26 -1.58 -13.92
C HIS A 71 18.31 -2.73 -14.93
N GLU A 72 18.00 -3.95 -14.48
CA GLU A 72 17.87 -5.16 -15.28
C GLU A 72 16.89 -4.93 -16.43
N PHE A 73 15.64 -4.56 -16.13
CA PHE A 73 14.67 -4.23 -17.18
C PHE A 73 15.15 -3.06 -18.05
N GLY A 74 15.75 -2.03 -17.45
CA GLY A 74 16.32 -0.88 -18.16
C GLY A 74 17.31 -1.28 -19.27
N THR A 75 18.17 -2.26 -19.01
CA THR A 75 19.21 -2.73 -19.95
C THR A 75 18.75 -3.78 -20.97
N MET A 76 17.53 -4.31 -20.82
CA MET A 76 16.97 -5.30 -21.76
C MET A 76 16.73 -4.72 -23.16
N LYS A 77 16.83 -5.58 -24.17
CA LYS A 77 16.53 -5.20 -25.57
C LYS A 77 15.04 -4.92 -25.72
N ALA A 78 14.68 -4.06 -26.68
CA ALA A 78 13.28 -3.71 -26.94
C ALA A 78 12.37 -4.93 -27.21
N ARG A 79 12.90 -6.00 -27.83
CA ARG A 79 12.13 -7.24 -28.07
C ARG A 79 11.90 -8.04 -26.79
N GLU A 80 12.92 -8.11 -25.92
CA GLU A 80 12.84 -8.75 -24.60
C GLU A 80 11.83 -8.00 -23.72
N LYS A 81 11.90 -6.66 -23.69
CA LYS A 81 10.96 -5.79 -22.99
C LYS A 81 9.50 -6.02 -23.41
N ARG A 82 9.23 -6.10 -24.72
CA ARG A 82 7.87 -6.40 -25.23
C ARG A 82 7.35 -7.75 -24.76
N LEU A 83 8.21 -8.77 -24.74
CA LEU A 83 7.85 -10.10 -24.29
C LEU A 83 7.48 -10.10 -22.80
N ILE A 84 8.24 -9.37 -21.98
CA ILE A 84 7.94 -9.20 -20.55
C ILE A 84 6.62 -8.45 -20.33
N ILE A 85 6.42 -7.33 -21.03
CA ILE A 85 5.15 -6.59 -20.95
C ILE A 85 3.96 -7.48 -21.34
N TYR A 86 4.13 -8.33 -22.33
CA TYR A 86 3.07 -9.26 -22.72
C TYR A 86 2.84 -10.35 -21.67
N MET A 87 3.90 -10.90 -21.06
CA MET A 87 3.77 -11.85 -19.95
C MET A 87 3.04 -11.23 -18.75
N THR A 88 3.36 -9.99 -18.40
CA THR A 88 2.69 -9.27 -17.31
C THR A 88 1.20 -9.05 -17.57
N GLN A 89 0.84 -8.73 -18.82
CA GLN A 89 -0.56 -8.61 -19.23
C GLN A 89 -1.30 -9.96 -19.15
N LEU A 90 -0.63 -11.05 -19.51
CA LEU A 90 -1.21 -12.38 -19.40
C LEU A 90 -1.46 -12.76 -17.93
N THR A 91 -0.55 -12.45 -17.01
CA THR A 91 -0.75 -12.71 -15.57
C THR A 91 -1.83 -11.86 -14.92
N ASP A 92 -2.04 -10.63 -15.40
CA ASP A 92 -3.02 -9.71 -14.82
C ASP A 92 -4.45 -9.97 -15.31
N SER A 93 -4.60 -10.74 -16.38
CA SER A 93 -5.91 -11.13 -16.91
C SER A 93 -6.67 -12.03 -15.94
N LYS A 94 -7.96 -11.74 -15.71
CA LYS A 94 -8.85 -12.57 -14.86
C LYS A 94 -9.01 -14.00 -15.38
N ALA A 95 -8.82 -14.22 -16.68
CA ALA A 95 -8.89 -15.54 -17.32
C ALA A 95 -7.51 -16.19 -17.52
N SER A 96 -6.49 -15.74 -16.78
CA SER A 96 -5.13 -16.24 -16.93
C SER A 96 -4.99 -17.66 -16.43
N ASN A 97 -4.46 -18.56 -17.27
CA ASN A 97 -3.98 -19.88 -16.86
C ASN A 97 -2.50 -19.84 -16.40
N PHE A 98 -1.89 -18.66 -16.29
CA PHE A 98 -0.45 -18.47 -16.04
C PHE A 98 -0.17 -17.96 -14.63
N HIS A 99 -0.68 -18.65 -13.61
CA HIS A 99 -0.53 -18.20 -12.22
C HIS A 99 0.87 -18.44 -11.63
N GLU A 100 1.56 -19.50 -12.06
CA GLU A 100 2.87 -19.88 -11.50
C GLU A 100 3.94 -20.02 -12.60
N ASP A 101 3.58 -20.66 -13.72
CA ASP A 101 4.48 -20.89 -14.85
C ASP A 101 3.94 -20.26 -16.14
N PHE A 102 4.85 -19.84 -17.01
CA PHE A 102 4.53 -19.43 -18.38
C PHE A 102 4.71 -20.61 -19.32
N SER A 103 3.82 -20.72 -20.32
CA SER A 103 4.01 -21.63 -21.44
C SER A 103 3.93 -20.87 -22.77
N MET A 104 4.97 -20.97 -23.59
CA MET A 104 5.01 -20.34 -24.92
C MET A 104 5.02 -21.40 -26.00
N ASN A 105 4.03 -21.39 -26.89
CA ASN A 105 4.01 -22.25 -28.06
C ASN A 105 4.16 -21.41 -29.35
N LEU A 106 5.33 -21.47 -29.97
CA LEU A 106 5.61 -20.74 -31.22
C LEU A 106 5.08 -21.46 -32.47
N LEU A 107 4.71 -22.74 -32.37
CA LEU A 107 4.18 -23.53 -33.49
C LEU A 107 2.68 -23.33 -33.69
N LYS A 108 1.96 -22.82 -32.69
CA LYS A 108 0.52 -22.53 -32.78
C LYS A 108 0.25 -21.57 -33.95
N PRO A 109 -0.67 -21.91 -34.89
CA PRO A 109 -1.10 -20.98 -35.94
C PRO A 109 -1.57 -19.66 -35.32
N GLY A 110 -1.08 -18.53 -35.84
CA GLY A 110 -1.42 -17.20 -35.31
C GLY A 110 -0.90 -16.90 -33.90
N SER A 111 0.14 -17.61 -33.43
CA SER A 111 0.72 -17.44 -32.09
C SER A 111 0.94 -15.95 -31.73
N SER A 112 0.35 -15.53 -30.61
CA SER A 112 0.48 -14.16 -30.09
C SER A 112 1.94 -13.80 -29.78
N TRP A 113 2.74 -14.78 -29.35
CA TRP A 113 4.17 -14.62 -29.09
C TRP A 113 4.94 -14.11 -30.33
N LEU A 114 4.60 -14.60 -31.52
CA LEU A 114 5.21 -14.16 -32.78
C LEU A 114 4.80 -12.72 -33.14
N LYS A 115 3.55 -12.35 -32.85
CA LYS A 115 3.04 -10.97 -33.03
C LYS A 115 3.79 -10.00 -32.13
N VAL A 116 4.01 -10.36 -30.86
CA VAL A 116 4.73 -9.54 -29.87
C VAL A 116 6.20 -9.36 -30.25
N LEU A 117 6.86 -10.43 -30.71
CA LEU A 117 8.23 -10.39 -31.21
C LEU A 117 8.37 -9.70 -32.58
N LYS A 118 7.25 -9.38 -33.25
CA LYS A 118 7.17 -8.82 -34.61
C LYS A 118 7.98 -9.63 -35.62
N THR A 119 7.83 -10.96 -35.62
CA THR A 119 8.53 -11.84 -36.57
C THR A 119 7.61 -12.95 -37.07
N LYS A 120 7.73 -13.29 -38.36
CA LYS A 120 7.10 -14.47 -38.95
C LYS A 120 7.97 -15.73 -38.80
N CYS A 121 9.28 -15.55 -38.56
CA CYS A 121 10.24 -16.65 -38.49
C CYS A 121 10.24 -17.29 -37.10
N LYS A 122 9.76 -18.54 -37.04
CA LYS A 122 9.65 -19.33 -35.79
C LYS A 122 11.02 -19.65 -35.18
N TYR A 123 12.01 -19.98 -36.01
CA TYR A 123 13.37 -20.30 -35.56
C TYR A 123 14.08 -19.08 -34.95
N TYR A 124 13.89 -17.91 -35.57
CA TYR A 124 14.43 -16.67 -35.02
C TYR A 124 13.78 -16.32 -33.67
N ALA A 125 12.47 -16.49 -33.55
CA ALA A 125 11.76 -16.31 -32.28
C ALA A 125 12.26 -17.29 -31.21
N LYS A 126 12.44 -18.56 -31.56
CA LYS A 126 13.03 -19.59 -30.67
C LYS A 126 14.39 -19.14 -30.15
N TYR A 127 15.32 -18.82 -31.05
CA TYR A 127 16.67 -18.39 -30.68
C TYR A 127 16.66 -17.14 -29.80
N THR A 128 15.76 -16.18 -30.09
CA THR A 128 15.62 -14.95 -29.30
C THR A 128 15.19 -15.26 -27.86
N ILE A 129 14.21 -16.17 -27.69
CA ILE A 129 13.70 -16.56 -26.36
C ILE A 129 14.76 -17.37 -25.60
N GLU A 130 15.40 -18.36 -26.24
CA GLU A 130 16.47 -19.15 -25.62
C GLU A 130 17.62 -18.28 -25.13
N LYS A 131 18.05 -17.32 -25.96
CA LYS A 131 19.10 -16.38 -25.60
C LYS A 131 18.69 -15.47 -24.43
N MET A 132 17.43 -15.06 -24.37
CA MET A 132 16.90 -14.25 -23.26
C MET A 132 16.85 -15.07 -21.96
N LEU A 133 16.29 -16.28 -21.98
CA LEU A 133 16.22 -17.17 -20.82
C LEU A 133 17.62 -17.50 -20.29
N TYR A 134 18.57 -17.78 -21.18
CA TYR A 134 19.96 -18.02 -20.80
C TYR A 134 20.63 -16.79 -20.18
N LYS A 135 20.49 -15.61 -20.81
CA LYS A 135 21.11 -14.37 -20.35
C LYS A 135 20.59 -13.93 -18.98
N TYR A 136 19.30 -14.14 -18.71
CA TYR A 136 18.62 -13.72 -17.48
C TYR A 136 18.16 -14.93 -16.66
N ASN A 137 18.97 -15.98 -16.57
CA ASN A 137 18.68 -17.22 -15.83
C ASN A 137 18.40 -17.03 -14.33
N HIS A 138 18.92 -15.95 -13.74
CA HIS A 138 18.65 -15.56 -12.35
C HIS A 138 17.23 -15.01 -12.17
N ILE A 139 16.60 -14.49 -13.23
CA ILE A 139 15.22 -14.00 -13.24
C ILE A 139 14.25 -15.08 -13.74
N PHE A 140 14.65 -15.84 -14.76
CA PHE A 140 13.82 -16.87 -15.39
C PHE A 140 14.37 -18.26 -15.06
N LYS A 141 13.57 -19.05 -14.35
CA LYS A 141 13.86 -20.47 -14.13
C LYS A 141 13.25 -21.28 -15.27
N ASP A 142 14.10 -21.72 -16.20
CA ASP A 142 13.68 -22.49 -17.36
C ASP A 142 13.47 -23.97 -16.99
N ASN A 143 12.22 -24.42 -17.01
CA ASN A 143 11.82 -25.80 -16.76
C ASN A 143 11.50 -26.55 -18.08
N SER A 144 11.78 -25.93 -19.23
CA SER A 144 11.38 -26.45 -20.54
C SER A 144 11.99 -27.82 -20.86
N GLN A 145 13.21 -28.11 -20.39
CA GLN A 145 13.86 -29.39 -20.65
C GLN A 145 13.27 -30.52 -19.81
N ASN A 146 12.95 -30.26 -18.54
CA ASN A 146 12.35 -31.25 -17.64
C ASN A 146 10.98 -31.70 -18.16
N LEU A 147 10.12 -30.73 -18.54
CA LEU A 147 8.81 -31.03 -19.14
C LEU A 147 8.91 -31.78 -20.48
N ARG A 148 9.97 -31.54 -21.27
CA ARG A 148 10.22 -32.30 -22.51
C ARG A 148 10.69 -33.73 -22.23
N ALA A 149 11.37 -33.96 -21.12
CA ALA A 149 11.82 -35.29 -20.71
C ALA A 149 10.67 -36.13 -20.13
N GLU A 150 9.70 -35.50 -19.47
CA GLU A 150 8.49 -36.14 -18.93
C GLU A 150 7.44 -36.45 -20.01
N ASP A 151 7.45 -35.76 -21.16
CA ASP A 151 6.60 -36.05 -22.32
C ASP A 151 7.02 -37.40 -22.95
N LEU A 152 6.46 -38.51 -22.46
CA LEU A 152 6.69 -39.92 -22.87
C LEU A 152 6.33 -40.24 -24.35
N SER A 153 5.94 -39.26 -25.17
CA SER A 153 5.52 -39.47 -26.56
C SER A 153 6.55 -38.92 -27.57
N PRO A 154 7.37 -39.79 -28.20
CA PRO A 154 8.38 -39.38 -29.19
C PRO A 154 7.79 -38.64 -30.39
N ASN A 155 6.53 -38.92 -30.74
CA ASN A 155 5.84 -38.41 -31.93
C ASN A 155 5.13 -37.07 -31.72
N GLN A 156 5.06 -36.54 -30.49
CA GLN A 156 4.39 -35.28 -30.18
C GLN A 156 5.30 -34.20 -29.58
N ASN A 157 6.61 -34.31 -29.79
CA ASN A 157 7.53 -33.22 -29.50
C ASN A 157 7.23 -32.02 -30.43
N LYS A 158 6.24 -31.19 -30.07
CA LYS A 158 5.85 -29.94 -30.75
C LYS A 158 6.94 -28.90 -30.42
N ARG A 159 8.08 -29.00 -31.12
CA ARG A 159 9.44 -28.55 -30.77
C ARG A 159 9.72 -27.08 -30.39
N PHE A 160 8.74 -26.18 -30.27
CA PHE A 160 8.96 -24.80 -29.75
C PHE A 160 7.99 -24.46 -28.62
N LYS A 161 7.89 -25.36 -27.64
CA LYS A 161 7.25 -25.11 -26.36
C LYS A 161 8.32 -24.70 -25.34
N PHE A 162 8.17 -23.52 -24.76
CA PHE A 162 8.94 -23.07 -23.61
C PHE A 162 8.05 -23.12 -22.37
N SER A 163 8.60 -23.55 -21.25
CA SER A 163 7.98 -23.44 -19.95
C SER A 163 9.00 -22.93 -18.94
N PHE A 164 8.69 -21.81 -18.31
CA PHE A 164 9.59 -21.16 -17.35
C PHE A 164 8.79 -20.36 -16.32
N SER A 165 9.36 -20.20 -15.13
CA SER A 165 8.80 -19.36 -14.08
C SER A 165 9.59 -18.06 -13.92
N CYS A 166 8.91 -17.00 -13.51
CA CYS A 166 9.52 -15.70 -13.26
C CYS A 166 8.88 -15.06 -12.02
N SER A 167 9.53 -15.23 -10.86
CA SER A 167 9.04 -14.73 -9.57
C SER A 167 8.82 -13.21 -9.60
N SER A 168 9.67 -12.46 -10.30
CA SER A 168 9.53 -11.01 -10.47
C SER A 168 8.24 -10.58 -11.20
N ILE A 169 7.56 -11.51 -11.88
CA ILE A 169 6.29 -11.26 -12.59
C ILE A 169 5.10 -11.92 -11.87
N THR A 170 5.27 -13.11 -11.29
CA THR A 170 4.18 -13.91 -10.72
C THR A 170 3.97 -13.70 -9.22
N ASP A 171 4.94 -13.16 -8.47
CA ASP A 171 4.86 -13.13 -7.02
C ASP A 171 3.91 -12.05 -6.49
N LYS A 172 2.67 -12.45 -6.18
CA LYS A 172 1.68 -11.58 -5.51
C LYS A 172 2.07 -11.23 -4.07
N ARG A 173 2.97 -11.98 -3.43
CA ARG A 173 3.41 -11.71 -2.04
C ARG A 173 4.27 -10.45 -1.97
N ASP A 174 4.93 -10.11 -3.07
CA ASP A 174 5.74 -8.92 -3.17
C ASP A 174 4.86 -7.65 -3.10
N LEU A 175 3.62 -7.70 -3.60
CA LEU A 175 2.67 -6.58 -3.49
C LEU A 175 2.29 -6.29 -2.04
N GLU A 176 2.02 -7.33 -1.24
CA GLU A 176 1.66 -7.15 0.18
C GLU A 176 2.84 -6.55 0.97
N ASN A 177 4.06 -7.04 0.71
CA ASN A 177 5.27 -6.49 1.30
C ASN A 177 5.55 -5.05 0.85
N GLN A 178 5.31 -4.73 -0.42
CA GLN A 178 5.44 -3.36 -0.94
C GLN A 178 4.45 -2.40 -0.30
N VAL A 179 3.19 -2.81 -0.10
CA VAL A 179 2.18 -2.01 0.62
C VAL A 179 2.61 -1.79 2.08
N ILE A 180 3.16 -2.82 2.73
CA ILE A 180 3.71 -2.71 4.08
C ILE A 180 4.86 -1.69 4.11
N ASP A 181 5.81 -1.80 3.20
CA ASP A 181 6.99 -0.91 3.13
C ASP A 181 6.59 0.53 2.80
N LEU A 182 5.58 0.75 1.96
CA LEU A 182 5.00 2.08 1.68
C LEU A 182 4.38 2.71 2.94
N VAL A 183 3.60 1.93 3.70
CA VAL A 183 3.00 2.41 4.95
C VAL A 183 4.08 2.80 5.96
N ILE A 184 5.15 1.99 6.08
CA ILE A 184 6.30 2.27 6.95
C ILE A 184 7.01 3.55 6.50
N ASN A 185 7.29 3.70 5.21
CA ASN A 185 8.01 4.85 4.68
C ASN A 185 7.23 6.18 4.84
N ASN A 186 5.90 6.13 4.77
CA ASN A 186 5.06 7.31 4.98
C ASN A 186 4.89 7.67 6.47
N ASN A 187 5.10 6.73 7.40
CA ASN A 187 4.87 6.90 8.83
C ASN A 187 6.13 6.54 9.65
N LYS A 188 7.28 7.15 9.30
CA LYS A 188 8.58 6.81 9.90
C LYS A 188 8.62 7.06 11.42
N SER A 189 7.99 8.13 11.89
CA SER A 189 7.90 8.47 13.31
C SER A 189 7.20 7.38 14.11
N GLU A 190 6.03 6.95 13.65
CA GLU A 190 5.21 5.89 14.24
C GLU A 190 5.94 4.54 14.20
N TYR A 191 6.59 4.24 13.07
CA TYR A 191 7.40 3.03 12.93
C TYR A 191 8.52 2.99 13.98
N ASN A 192 9.29 4.09 14.13
CA ASN A 192 10.37 4.17 15.11
C ASN A 192 9.86 4.01 16.56
N LEU A 193 8.72 4.63 16.89
CA LEU A 193 8.08 4.44 18.19
C LEU A 193 7.77 2.96 18.46
N ILE A 194 7.16 2.29 17.49
CA ILE A 194 6.80 0.87 17.61
C ILE A 194 8.07 0.01 17.76
N ILE A 195 9.08 0.20 16.91
CA ILE A 195 10.34 -0.57 16.97
C ILE A 195 11.05 -0.36 18.30
N ASN A 196 11.16 0.87 18.79
CA ASN A 196 11.78 1.16 20.08
C ASN A 196 11.09 0.41 21.23
N LYS A 197 9.75 0.38 21.21
CA LYS A 197 8.96 -0.31 22.24
C LYS A 197 9.02 -1.83 22.10
N ILE A 198 9.09 -2.36 20.87
CA ILE A 198 9.28 -3.79 20.60
C ILE A 198 10.64 -4.25 21.14
N ASN A 199 11.70 -3.51 20.80
CA ASN A 199 13.07 -3.79 21.25
C ASN A 199 13.18 -3.70 22.77
N PHE A 200 12.57 -2.70 23.40
CA PHE A 200 12.55 -2.58 24.86
C PHE A 200 11.80 -3.74 25.57
N ALA A 201 10.80 -4.31 24.90
CA ALA A 201 9.96 -5.37 25.48
C ALA A 201 10.43 -6.80 25.15
N ASP A 202 11.50 -6.95 24.36
CA ASP A 202 12.00 -8.23 23.82
C ASP A 202 10.91 -9.05 23.12
N VAL A 203 10.07 -8.39 22.34
CA VAL A 203 8.99 -9.01 21.56
C VAL A 203 9.42 -9.14 20.09
N THR A 204 8.96 -10.17 19.40
CA THR A 204 9.13 -10.29 17.94
C THR A 204 7.78 -10.18 17.23
N LEU A 205 7.65 -9.20 16.33
CA LEU A 205 6.44 -8.99 15.52
C LEU A 205 6.79 -9.08 14.03
N SER A 206 5.89 -9.67 13.23
CA SER A 206 6.04 -9.68 11.78
C SER A 206 5.79 -8.28 11.18
N LYS A 207 6.38 -8.01 10.00
CA LYS A 207 6.19 -6.75 9.27
C LYS A 207 4.71 -6.39 9.09
N LYS A 208 3.86 -7.38 8.82
CA LYS A 208 2.41 -7.20 8.68
C LYS A 208 1.74 -6.73 9.96
N LEU A 209 2.13 -7.27 11.12
CA LEU A 209 1.59 -6.84 12.41
C LEU A 209 2.03 -5.40 12.74
N ILE A 210 3.28 -5.05 12.43
CA ILE A 210 3.78 -3.67 12.56
C ILE A 210 2.97 -2.69 11.70
N MET A 211 2.70 -3.04 10.43
CA MET A 211 1.84 -2.24 9.57
C MET A 211 0.44 -2.02 10.16
N HIS A 212 -0.18 -3.06 10.74
CA HIS A 212 -1.49 -2.92 11.39
C HIS A 212 -1.46 -2.00 12.61
N LEU A 213 -0.38 -2.03 13.40
CA LEU A 213 -0.19 -1.09 14.52
C LEU A 213 -0.05 0.34 14.03
N ILE A 214 0.77 0.58 13.00
CA ILE A 214 0.93 1.91 12.39
C ILE A 214 -0.44 2.44 11.97
N ARG A 215 -1.22 1.67 11.20
CA ARG A 215 -2.55 2.10 10.74
C ARG A 215 -3.51 2.42 11.88
N ALA A 216 -3.43 1.68 13.00
CA ALA A 216 -4.28 1.93 14.15
C ALA A 216 -3.94 3.26 14.86
N ILE A 217 -2.67 3.65 14.90
CA ILE A 217 -2.22 4.84 15.62
C ILE A 217 -2.06 6.09 14.74
N SER A 218 -1.90 5.94 13.42
CA SER A 218 -1.70 7.07 12.49
C SER A 218 -2.84 8.09 12.56
N ASN A 219 -4.06 7.65 12.88
CA ASN A 219 -5.24 8.53 12.96
C ASN A 219 -5.35 9.32 14.26
N LEU A 220 -4.52 9.01 15.28
CA LEU A 220 -4.52 9.75 16.54
C LEU A 220 -3.77 11.08 16.36
N LYS A 221 -4.35 12.18 16.84
CA LYS A 221 -3.73 13.51 16.72
C LYS A 221 -2.60 13.69 17.74
N GLU A 222 -2.88 13.33 19.00
CA GLU A 222 -1.95 13.55 20.10
C GLU A 222 -0.91 12.42 20.23
N TRP A 223 0.37 12.81 20.31
CA TRP A 223 1.48 11.85 20.35
C TRP A 223 1.45 10.95 21.59
N PHE A 224 1.13 11.48 22.76
CA PHE A 224 1.08 10.70 24.00
C PHE A 224 0.00 9.58 23.95
N LEU A 225 -1.10 9.79 23.22
CA LEU A 225 -2.11 8.75 23.01
C LEU A 225 -1.55 7.61 22.15
N LYS A 226 -0.78 7.95 21.11
CA LYS A 226 -0.07 6.94 20.28
C LYS A 226 0.85 6.10 21.15
N GLU A 227 1.68 6.73 22.00
CA GLU A 227 2.58 6.01 22.90
C GLU A 227 1.85 5.08 23.86
N ARG A 228 0.75 5.55 24.45
CA ARG A 228 -0.06 4.75 25.38
C ARG A 228 -0.68 3.53 24.71
N VAL A 229 -1.28 3.70 23.53
CA VAL A 229 -1.88 2.60 22.77
C VAL A 229 -0.82 1.56 22.39
N VAL A 230 0.32 2.01 21.86
CA VAL A 230 1.44 1.12 21.49
C VAL A 230 1.95 0.35 22.71
N GLN A 231 2.12 1.00 23.86
CA GLN A 231 2.59 0.37 25.09
C GLN A 231 1.64 -0.74 25.57
N ILE A 232 0.32 -0.50 25.56
CA ILE A 232 -0.68 -1.49 25.98
C ILE A 232 -0.61 -2.73 25.09
N ILE A 233 -0.55 -2.53 23.77
CA ILE A 233 -0.53 -3.64 22.81
C ILE A 233 0.78 -4.43 22.91
N ILE A 234 1.92 -3.76 23.03
CA ILE A 234 3.22 -4.44 23.16
C ILE A 234 3.33 -5.18 24.50
N ASN A 235 2.82 -4.61 25.60
CA ASN A 235 2.76 -5.31 26.88
C ASN A 235 1.91 -6.59 26.81
N LYS A 236 0.80 -6.56 26.05
CA LYS A 236 0.01 -7.77 25.79
C LYS A 236 0.83 -8.81 25.01
N TYR A 237 1.59 -8.41 23.99
CA TYR A 237 2.48 -9.33 23.26
C TYR A 237 3.62 -9.86 24.13
N ARG A 238 4.21 -9.04 25.00
CA ARG A 238 5.22 -9.49 25.97
C ARG A 238 4.64 -10.54 26.91
N ALA A 239 3.43 -10.33 27.41
CA ALA A 239 2.75 -11.31 28.26
C ALA A 239 2.47 -12.64 27.54
N ILE A 240 2.23 -12.61 26.23
CA ILE A 240 2.02 -13.80 25.40
C ILE A 240 3.35 -14.51 25.11
N GLN A 241 4.34 -13.79 24.57
CA GLN A 241 5.57 -14.40 24.04
C GLN A 241 6.59 -14.73 25.13
N VAL A 242 6.78 -13.81 26.08
CA VAL A 242 7.79 -13.92 27.14
C VAL A 242 7.21 -14.66 28.34
N HIS A 243 6.08 -14.18 28.86
CA HIS A 243 5.50 -14.72 30.10
C HIS A 243 4.55 -15.91 29.88
N LYS A 244 4.15 -16.20 28.63
CA LYS A 244 3.22 -17.29 28.25
C LYS A 244 1.93 -17.35 29.10
N SER A 245 1.49 -16.20 29.63
CA SER A 245 0.45 -16.13 30.67
C SER A 245 -0.90 -15.66 30.16
N ARG A 246 -1.02 -15.30 28.87
CA ARG A 246 -2.24 -14.74 28.28
C ARG A 246 -2.57 -15.41 26.96
N GLU A 247 -3.86 -15.45 26.65
CA GLU A 247 -4.35 -15.92 25.35
C GLU A 247 -3.83 -15.06 24.19
N ASN A 248 -3.61 -15.73 23.06
CA ASN A 248 -3.20 -15.13 21.81
C ASN A 248 -4.26 -14.13 21.28
N ILE A 249 -3.77 -13.07 20.63
CA ILE A 249 -4.63 -12.10 19.96
C ILE A 249 -5.17 -12.74 18.67
N LYS A 250 -6.48 -13.00 18.62
CA LYS A 250 -7.15 -13.59 17.44
C LYS A 250 -7.09 -12.69 16.21
N SER A 251 -7.24 -11.37 16.39
CA SER A 251 -7.15 -10.37 15.34
C SER A 251 -6.55 -9.07 15.88
N LEU A 252 -5.34 -8.74 15.43
CA LEU A 252 -4.65 -7.53 15.86
C LEU A 252 -5.40 -6.24 15.48
N PRO A 253 -5.96 -6.09 14.26
CA PRO A 253 -6.74 -4.90 13.93
C PRO A 253 -7.93 -4.67 14.87
N ALA A 254 -8.69 -5.73 15.19
CA ALA A 254 -9.83 -5.62 16.10
C ALA A 254 -9.40 -5.27 17.53
N TYR A 255 -8.34 -5.91 18.01
CA TYR A 255 -7.79 -5.63 19.33
C TYR A 255 -7.26 -4.20 19.44
N ALA A 256 -6.48 -3.74 18.44
CA ALA A 256 -5.94 -2.39 18.41
C ALA A 256 -7.06 -1.34 18.37
N ALA A 257 -8.11 -1.56 17.58
CA ALA A 257 -9.27 -0.66 17.55
C ALA A 257 -9.98 -0.56 18.92
N ALA A 258 -10.15 -1.68 19.63
CA ALA A 258 -10.73 -1.70 20.97
C ALA A 258 -9.85 -0.94 21.98
N VAL A 259 -8.52 -1.13 21.93
CA VAL A 259 -7.58 -0.39 22.79
C VAL A 259 -7.61 1.10 22.49
N VAL A 260 -7.61 1.49 21.21
CA VAL A 260 -7.72 2.88 20.79
C VAL A 260 -9.00 3.52 21.34
N LYS A 261 -10.15 2.85 21.17
CA LYS A 261 -11.44 3.32 21.68
C LYS A 261 -11.40 3.54 23.20
N SER A 262 -10.93 2.55 23.95
CA SER A 262 -10.81 2.63 25.42
C SER A 262 -9.91 3.78 25.87
N VAL A 263 -8.75 3.97 25.23
CA VAL A 263 -7.82 5.06 25.59
C VAL A 263 -8.41 6.45 25.26
N ILE A 264 -9.12 6.58 24.14
CA ILE A 264 -9.79 7.84 23.77
C ILE A 264 -10.93 8.15 24.74
N GLU A 265 -11.76 7.17 25.11
CA GLU A 265 -12.85 7.34 26.07
C GLU A 265 -12.33 7.76 27.45
N GLU A 266 -11.27 7.11 27.94
CA GLU A 266 -10.61 7.52 29.18
C GLU A 266 -10.09 8.97 29.12
N TYR A 267 -9.47 9.35 28.01
CA TYR A 267 -8.97 10.71 27.82
C TYR A 267 -10.09 11.74 27.75
N ASN A 268 -11.19 11.44 27.05
CA ASN A 268 -12.35 12.31 26.98
C ASN A 268 -13.00 12.50 28.36
N ASN A 269 -13.13 11.41 29.13
CA ASN A 269 -13.64 11.46 30.51
C ASN A 269 -12.74 12.29 31.42
N PHE A 270 -11.42 12.13 31.30
CA PHE A 270 -10.45 12.93 32.04
C PHE A 270 -10.57 14.43 31.69
N LYS A 271 -10.66 14.76 30.40
CA LYS A 271 -10.82 16.14 29.93
C LYS A 271 -12.11 16.76 30.44
N ALA A 272 -13.23 16.03 30.36
CA ALA A 272 -14.52 16.46 30.90
C ALA A 272 -14.42 16.75 32.40
N ASN A 273 -13.83 15.83 33.17
CA ASN A 273 -13.66 15.99 34.62
C ASN A 273 -12.78 17.18 35.01
N ILE A 274 -11.74 17.50 34.24
CA ILE A 274 -10.93 18.71 34.46
C ILE A 274 -11.76 19.96 34.20
N THR A 275 -12.50 20.01 33.08
CA THR A 275 -13.33 21.17 32.75
C THR A 275 -14.43 21.39 33.79
N SER A 276 -15.06 20.31 34.28
CA SER A 276 -16.05 20.39 35.37
C SER A 276 -15.45 20.90 36.67
N LYS A 277 -14.23 20.46 37.04
CA LYS A 277 -13.54 20.94 38.25
C LYS A 277 -13.03 22.37 38.12
N SER A 278 -12.59 22.81 36.93
CA SER A 278 -12.20 24.20 36.71
C SER A 278 -13.39 25.15 36.79
N ILE A 279 -14.56 24.73 36.28
CA ILE A 279 -15.81 25.49 36.40
C ILE A 279 -16.26 25.55 37.87
N ALA A 280 -16.26 24.42 38.58
CA ALA A 280 -16.62 24.39 40.00
C ALA A 280 -15.70 25.28 40.87
N ASN A 281 -14.39 25.32 40.58
CA ASN A 281 -13.47 26.21 41.29
C ASN A 281 -13.71 27.70 40.98
N TYR A 282 -14.19 28.02 39.77
CA TYR A 282 -14.52 29.40 39.38
C TYR A 282 -15.83 29.86 40.02
N GLU A 283 -16.86 29.00 40.06
CA GLU A 283 -18.14 29.28 40.73
C GLU A 283 -17.98 29.43 42.24
N VAL A 284 -17.12 28.61 42.89
CA VAL A 284 -16.82 28.76 44.32
C VAL A 284 -16.08 30.08 44.60
N GLY A 285 -15.17 30.51 43.70
CA GLY A 285 -14.50 31.81 43.82
C GLY A 285 -15.45 33.01 43.73
N GLU A 286 -16.43 32.96 42.83
CA GLU A 286 -17.45 34.02 42.71
C GLU A 286 -18.45 34.03 43.88
N TYR A 287 -18.81 32.86 44.43
CA TYR A 287 -19.66 32.78 45.62
C TYR A 287 -18.94 33.31 46.87
N PHE A 288 -17.66 33.02 47.05
CA PHE A 288 -16.87 33.58 48.15
C PHE A 288 -16.69 35.10 48.01
N ALA A 289 -16.39 35.60 46.80
CA ALA A 289 -16.25 37.04 46.55
C ALA A 289 -17.55 37.82 46.83
N LYS A 290 -18.70 37.32 46.35
CA LYS A 290 -20.02 37.95 46.61
C LYS A 290 -20.41 37.94 48.08
N HIS A 291 -20.12 36.86 48.82
CA HIS A 291 -20.42 36.80 50.25
C HIS A 291 -19.50 37.70 51.08
N THR A 292 -18.24 37.88 50.69
CA THR A 292 -17.35 38.83 51.36
C THR A 292 -17.71 40.29 51.07
N GLU A 293 -18.16 40.62 49.86
CA GLU A 293 -18.59 41.98 49.52
C GLU A 293 -19.89 42.37 50.24
N SER A 294 -20.88 41.48 50.28
CA SER A 294 -22.14 41.70 51.01
C SER A 294 -21.93 41.88 52.51
N ALA A 295 -21.05 41.07 53.14
CA ALA A 295 -20.76 41.20 54.56
C ALA A 295 -19.99 42.49 54.90
N MET A 296 -19.21 43.02 53.95
CA MET A 296 -18.48 44.27 54.12
C MET A 296 -19.40 45.49 54.00
N ASP A 297 -20.37 45.45 53.08
CA ASP A 297 -21.39 46.51 52.91
C ASP A 297 -22.35 46.58 54.11
N ASP A 298 -22.72 45.43 54.69
CA ASP A 298 -23.53 45.38 55.92
C ASP A 298 -22.77 45.96 57.13
N LEU A 299 -21.45 45.75 57.22
CA LEU A 299 -20.60 46.35 58.26
C LEU A 299 -20.41 47.88 58.06
N LEU A 300 -20.31 48.33 56.81
CA LEU A 300 -20.18 49.76 56.46
C LEU A 300 -21.49 50.54 56.69
N THR A 301 -22.64 49.90 56.47
CA THR A 301 -23.94 50.51 56.76
C THR A 301 -24.21 50.58 58.26
N LEU A 302 -23.84 49.55 59.03
CA LEU A 302 -23.96 49.56 60.50
C LEU A 302 -23.06 50.60 61.17
N THR A 303 -21.84 50.79 60.65
CA THR A 303 -20.92 51.82 61.17
C THR A 303 -21.37 53.23 60.81
N LYS A 304 -21.92 53.45 59.60
CA LYS A 304 -22.51 54.74 59.22
C LYS A 304 -23.76 55.10 60.02
N SER A 305 -24.64 54.13 60.33
CA SER A 305 -25.83 54.38 61.16
C SER A 305 -25.46 54.70 62.61
N ASN A 306 -24.39 54.09 63.14
CA ASN A 306 -23.92 54.34 64.49
C ASN A 306 -23.13 55.65 64.62
N LEU A 307 -22.52 56.14 63.52
CA LEU A 307 -21.84 57.44 63.48
C LEU A 307 -22.78 58.61 63.20
N SER A 308 -24.00 58.39 62.69
CA SER A 308 -25.01 59.44 62.49
C SER A 308 -25.87 59.75 63.73
N LEU A 309 -25.58 59.09 64.86
CA LEU A 309 -26.27 59.27 66.15
C LEU A 309 -25.40 60.02 67.19
N PHE A 310 -24.29 60.62 66.76
CA PHE A 310 -23.48 61.56 67.53
C PHE A 310 -23.36 62.91 66.82
#